data_AF-A0A0F9PW33-F1
#
_entry.id   AF-A0A0F9PW33-F1
#
_cell.length_a   1.000
_cell.length_b   1.000
_cell.length_c   1.000
_cell.angle_alpha   90.00
_cell.angle_beta   90.00
_cell.angle_gamma   90.00
#
_symmetry.space_group_name_H-M   'P 1'
#
loop_
_entity.id
_entity.type
_entity.pdbx_description
1 polymer ?
#
loop_
_entity_poly.entity_id
_entity_poly.type
_entity_poly.pdbx_seq_one_letter_code
_entity_poly.pdbx_strand_id
1 'polypeptide(L)'
;MNLKEFGLIYDENRVKIEDKSVIESKLKEIVGESNASSKNIDLLAYTKDSTLIGFNWLLEGKISGLADFITWPETVEHISAILRLANKEKIPVIPFGEGSGVVGGAIPIWGGI
;
A
#
# COMPACT_ATOMS: atom_id res chain seq x y z
N MET A 1 -14.44 2.41 9.65
CA MET A 1 -13.48 3.52 9.68
C MET A 1 -13.33 4.07 8.26
N ASN A 2 -13.38 5.39 8.10
CA ASN A 2 -13.33 6.06 6.79
C ASN A 2 -12.00 6.81 6.64
N LEU A 3 -11.14 6.36 5.71
CA LEU A 3 -9.84 7.00 5.49
C LEU A 3 -9.94 8.45 4.98
N LYS A 4 -11.10 8.86 4.45
CA LYS A 4 -11.33 10.25 4.00
C LYS A 4 -11.35 11.27 5.14
N GLU A 5 -11.43 10.81 6.39
CA GLU A 5 -11.36 11.67 7.58
C GLU A 5 -9.92 12.10 7.88
N PHE A 6 -8.93 11.43 7.31
CA PHE A 6 -7.51 11.74 7.51
C PHE A 6 -6.99 12.65 6.39
N GLY A 7 -6.17 13.64 6.76
CA GLY A 7 -5.36 14.36 5.78
C GLY A 7 -4.25 13.46 5.23
N LEU A 8 -3.98 13.51 3.92
CA LEU A 8 -2.87 12.77 3.32
C LEU A 8 -1.68 13.72 3.13
N ILE A 9 -0.51 13.36 3.66
CA ILE A 9 0.69 14.20 3.59
C ILE A 9 1.29 14.19 2.18
N TYR A 10 1.42 13.01 1.58
CA TYR A 10 1.94 12.86 0.21
C TYR A 10 0.79 12.52 -0.75
N ASP A 11 0.13 13.54 -1.29
CA ASP A 11 -1.03 13.39 -2.18
C ASP A 11 -0.78 13.80 -3.65
N GLU A 12 0.18 14.68 -3.91
CA GLU A 12 0.39 15.31 -5.23
C GLU A 12 0.81 14.34 -6.35
N ASN A 13 1.65 13.33 -6.05
CA ASN A 13 2.35 12.53 -7.07
C ASN A 13 1.88 11.06 -7.17
N ARG A 14 0.64 10.78 -6.78
CA ARG A 14 0.11 9.40 -6.78
C ARG A 14 -0.11 8.87 -8.20
N VAL A 15 0.27 7.62 -8.43
CA VAL A 15 0.00 6.92 -9.68
C VAL A 15 -1.50 6.66 -9.79
N LYS A 16 -2.09 7.01 -10.93
CA LYS A 16 -3.50 6.75 -11.21
C LYS A 16 -3.65 5.32 -11.73
N ILE A 17 -4.48 4.54 -11.04
CA ILE A 17 -4.87 3.19 -11.44
C ILE A 17 -6.29 3.27 -11.95
N GLU A 18 -6.48 3.07 -13.26
CA GLU A 18 -7.78 3.25 -13.92
C GLU A 18 -8.82 2.26 -13.40
N ASP A 19 -8.46 0.97 -13.35
CA ASP A 19 -9.41 -0.12 -13.08
C ASP A 19 -9.03 -0.92 -11.83
N LYS A 20 -9.20 -0.31 -10.66
CA LYS A 20 -8.74 -0.89 -9.38
C LYS A 20 -9.38 -2.24 -9.05
N SER A 21 -10.64 -2.46 -9.42
CA SER A 21 -11.34 -3.73 -9.18
C SER A 21 -10.70 -4.88 -9.96
N VAL A 22 -10.31 -4.62 -11.22
CA VAL A 22 -9.63 -5.60 -12.08
C VAL A 22 -8.25 -5.93 -11.52
N ILE A 23 -7.50 -4.93 -11.06
CA ILE A 23 -6.19 -5.16 -10.43
C ILE A 23 -6.33 -5.96 -9.14
N GLU A 24 -7.31 -5.62 -8.28
CA GLU A 24 -7.55 -6.37 -7.05
C GLU A 24 -7.88 -7.85 -7.33
N SER A 25 -8.74 -8.11 -8.34
CA SER A 25 -9.05 -9.47 -8.76
C SER A 25 -7.81 -10.24 -9.22
N LYS A 26 -6.98 -9.62 -10.07
CA LYS A 26 -5.72 -10.24 -10.53
C LYS A 26 -4.75 -10.50 -9.37
N LEU A 27 -4.66 -9.59 -8.40
CA LEU A 27 -3.81 -9.80 -7.22
C LEU A 27 -4.32 -10.99 -6.40
N LYS A 28 -5.63 -11.08 -6.16
CA LYS A 28 -6.27 -12.21 -5.47
C LYS A 28 -6.08 -13.53 -6.20
N GLU A 29 -6.12 -13.55 -7.53
CA GLU A 29 -5.79 -14.74 -8.33
C GLU A 29 -4.33 -15.17 -8.13
N ILE A 30 -3.41 -14.21 -7.95
CA ILE A 30 -1.98 -14.49 -7.75
C ILE A 30 -1.69 -15.02 -6.34
N VAL A 31 -2.21 -14.38 -5.30
CA VAL A 31 -1.83 -14.69 -3.90
C VAL A 31 -2.88 -15.46 -3.11
N GLY A 32 -4.10 -15.57 -3.62
CA GLY A 32 -5.27 -16.08 -2.92
C GLY A 32 -6.15 -14.97 -2.34
N GLU A 33 -7.45 -15.24 -2.19
CA GLU A 33 -8.47 -14.27 -1.76
C GLU A 33 -8.19 -13.67 -0.36
N SER A 34 -7.59 -14.46 0.55
CA SER A 34 -7.23 -14.03 1.90
C SER A 34 -5.95 -13.21 1.96
N ASN A 35 -5.12 -13.26 0.91
CA ASN A 35 -3.77 -12.72 0.91
C ASN A 35 -3.66 -11.39 0.15
N ALA A 36 -4.79 -10.80 -0.28
CA ALA A 36 -4.85 -9.47 -0.85
C ALA A 36 -6.03 -8.68 -0.26
N SER A 37 -5.82 -7.38 -0.04
CA SER A 37 -6.85 -6.51 0.53
C SER A 37 -6.79 -5.08 0.00
N SER A 38 -7.96 -4.47 -0.16
CA SER A 38 -8.16 -3.03 -0.41
C SER A 38 -8.96 -2.37 0.71
N LYS A 39 -9.14 -3.06 1.86
CA LYS A 39 -9.94 -2.56 2.98
C LYS A 39 -9.22 -1.42 3.68
N ASN A 40 -9.98 -0.40 4.07
CA ASN A 40 -9.47 0.77 4.80
C ASN A 40 -8.63 0.43 6.05
N ILE A 41 -9.00 -0.62 6.79
CA ILE A 41 -8.27 -1.02 8.01
C ILE A 41 -6.89 -1.58 7.70
N ASP A 42 -6.78 -2.37 6.64
CA ASP A 42 -5.53 -2.95 6.21
C ASP A 42 -4.66 -1.83 5.64
N LEU A 43 -5.20 -1.04 4.70
CA LEU A 43 -4.48 0.12 4.14
C LEU A 43 -3.94 1.07 5.22
N LEU A 44 -4.70 1.34 6.29
CA LEU A 44 -4.27 2.18 7.41
C LEU A 44 -3.00 1.66 8.08
N ALA A 45 -2.91 0.34 8.27
CA ALA A 45 -1.78 -0.31 8.94
C ALA A 45 -0.46 -0.15 8.18
N TYR A 46 -0.52 0.04 6.86
CA TYR A 46 0.63 0.18 5.97
C TYR A 46 0.90 1.62 5.52
N THR A 47 0.30 2.63 6.19
CA THR A 47 0.47 4.05 5.82
C THR A 47 1.85 4.63 6.16
N LYS A 48 2.58 3.99 7.08
CA LYS A 48 3.89 4.42 7.55
C LYS A 48 4.69 3.28 8.17
N ASP A 49 6.00 3.49 8.29
CA ASP A 49 6.85 2.75 9.22
C ASP A 49 6.89 3.44 10.60
N SER A 50 7.92 3.16 11.39
CA SER A 50 8.15 3.72 12.73
C SER A 50 8.89 5.05 12.72
N THR A 51 8.91 5.76 11.59
CA THR A 51 9.43 7.14 11.55
C THR A 51 8.67 8.05 12.52
N LEU A 52 9.43 8.84 13.30
CA LEU A 52 8.88 9.72 14.35
C LEU A 52 7.89 10.75 13.79
N ILE A 53 8.20 11.32 12.62
CA ILE A 53 7.34 12.33 12.00
C ILE A 53 5.98 11.73 11.60
N GLY A 54 5.96 10.47 11.17
CA GLY A 54 4.73 9.76 10.80
C GLY A 54 3.81 9.52 11.99
N PHE A 55 4.36 9.30 13.18
CA PHE A 55 3.56 9.23 14.40
C PHE A 55 2.96 10.59 14.79
N ASN A 56 3.73 11.68 14.67
CA ASN A 56 3.24 13.02 14.95
C ASN A 56 2.06 13.39 14.03
N TRP A 57 2.20 13.12 12.73
CA TRP A 57 1.11 13.33 11.77
C TRP A 57 -0.14 12.51 12.11
N LEU A 58 0.02 11.25 12.53
CA LEU A 58 -1.11 10.41 12.90
C LEU A 58 -1.89 10.98 14.10
N LEU A 59 -1.18 11.55 15.09
CA LEU A 59 -1.82 12.24 16.23
C LEU A 59 -2.59 13.49 15.79
N GLU A 60 -2.21 14.11 14.69
CA GLU A 60 -2.90 15.25 14.06
C GLU A 60 -4.04 14.82 13.11
N GLY A 61 -4.36 13.52 13.01
CA GLY A 61 -5.35 13.02 12.07
C GLY A 61 -4.86 13.03 10.61
N LYS A 62 -3.56 12.89 10.39
CA LYS A 62 -2.95 12.82 9.05
C LYS A 62 -2.20 11.51 8.86
N ILE A 63 -2.23 10.96 7.65
CA ILE A 63 -1.49 9.77 7.25
C ILE A 63 -0.39 10.12 6.26
N SER A 64 0.75 9.41 6.32
CA SER A 64 1.94 9.76 5.54
C SER A 64 1.72 9.48 4.05
N GLY A 65 1.51 8.22 3.71
CA GLY A 65 1.16 7.75 2.37
C GLY A 65 -0.03 6.81 2.44
N LEU A 66 -0.59 6.46 1.29
CA LEU A 66 -1.70 5.52 1.21
C LEU A 66 -1.56 4.62 -0.01
N ALA A 67 -1.39 3.32 0.22
CA ALA A 67 -1.42 2.30 -0.83
C ALA A 67 -2.83 2.15 -1.44
N ASP A 68 -2.92 1.44 -2.56
CA ASP A 68 -4.18 1.08 -3.21
C ASP A 68 -4.58 -0.36 -2.92
N PHE A 69 -3.59 -1.24 -2.75
CA PHE A 69 -3.75 -2.64 -2.40
C PHE A 69 -2.69 -3.05 -1.38
N ILE A 70 -2.99 -4.05 -0.56
CA ILE A 70 -2.04 -4.77 0.28
C ILE A 70 -1.99 -6.20 -0.21
N THR A 71 -0.80 -6.79 -0.26
CA THR A 71 -0.63 -8.23 -0.53
C THR A 71 0.29 -8.88 0.50
N TRP A 72 -0.02 -10.12 0.84
CA TRP A 72 0.75 -10.97 1.76
C TRP A 72 1.21 -12.23 1.02
N PRO A 73 2.21 -12.12 0.12
CA PRO A 73 2.69 -13.25 -0.66
C PRO A 73 3.45 -14.25 0.22
N GLU A 74 3.20 -15.54 0.03
CA GLU A 74 3.83 -16.63 0.80
C GLU A 74 4.93 -17.37 0.04
N THR A 75 5.05 -17.14 -1.27
CA THR A 75 6.01 -17.83 -2.15
C THR A 75 6.74 -16.85 -3.06
N VAL A 76 7.92 -17.27 -3.56
CA VAL A 76 8.68 -16.47 -4.52
C VAL A 76 7.94 -16.32 -5.85
N GLU A 77 7.11 -17.30 -6.21
CA GLU A 77 6.24 -17.28 -7.39
C GLU A 77 5.18 -16.18 -7.27
N HIS A 78 4.55 -16.02 -6.10
CA HIS A 78 3.60 -14.94 -5.82
C HIS A 78 4.27 -13.57 -6.02
N ILE A 79 5.44 -13.37 -5.39
CA ILE A 79 6.22 -12.11 -5.50
C ILE A 79 6.54 -11.83 -6.98
N SER A 80 7.05 -12.83 -7.69
CA SER A 80 7.42 -12.72 -9.10
C SER A 80 6.23 -12.35 -9.99
N ALA A 81 5.04 -12.92 -9.72
CA ALA A 81 3.82 -12.62 -10.45
C ALA A 81 3.27 -11.22 -10.14
N ILE A 82 3.31 -10.78 -8.87
CA ILE A 82 2.96 -9.40 -8.48
C ILE A 82 3.85 -8.40 -9.23
N LEU A 83 5.17 -8.59 -9.22
CA LEU A 83 6.11 -7.69 -9.89
C LEU A 83 5.88 -7.65 -11.41
N ARG A 84 5.54 -8.77 -12.04
CA ARG A 84 5.17 -8.81 -13.46
C ARG A 84 3.91 -8.00 -13.74
N LEU A 85 2.86 -8.18 -12.94
CA LEU A 85 1.62 -7.42 -13.05
C LEU A 85 1.88 -5.92 -12.85
N ALA A 86 2.56 -5.56 -11.77
CA ALA A 86 2.89 -4.19 -11.42
C ALA A 86 3.70 -3.49 -12.52
N ASN A 87 4.71 -4.15 -13.08
CA ASN A 87 5.50 -3.58 -14.18
C ASN A 87 4.69 -3.41 -15.48
N LYS A 88 3.77 -4.34 -15.78
CA LYS A 88 2.88 -4.26 -16.95
C LYS A 88 1.94 -3.07 -16.82
N GLU A 89 1.31 -2.93 -15.66
CA GLU A 89 0.28 -1.92 -15.38
C GLU A 89 0.87 -0.60 -14.84
N LYS A 90 2.21 -0.52 -14.71
CA LYS A 90 2.96 0.63 -14.18
C LYS A 90 2.55 1.05 -12.78
N ILE A 91 2.26 0.06 -11.93
CA ILE A 91 1.88 0.26 -10.53
C ILE A 91 3.13 0.18 -9.64
N PRO A 92 3.39 1.16 -8.76
CA PRO A 92 4.47 1.08 -7.77
C PRO A 92 4.29 -0.11 -6.83
N VAL A 93 5.40 -0.68 -6.37
CA VAL A 93 5.41 -1.73 -5.34
C VAL A 93 6.28 -1.27 -4.19
N ILE A 94 5.74 -1.30 -2.98
CA ILE A 94 6.42 -0.86 -1.76
C ILE A 94 6.60 -2.07 -0.85
N PRO A 95 7.81 -2.64 -0.78
CA PRO A 95 8.08 -3.73 0.15
C PRO A 95 7.85 -3.28 1.59
N PHE A 96 7.05 -4.04 2.32
CA PHE A 96 6.79 -3.82 3.74
C PHE A 96 7.11 -5.09 4.52
N GLY A 97 8.04 -4.99 5.46
CA GLY A 97 8.33 -6.07 6.41
C GLY A 97 7.40 -5.98 7.62
N GLU A 98 7.93 -5.49 8.74
CA GLU A 98 7.15 -5.28 9.98
C GLU A 98 6.87 -3.79 10.25
N GLY A 99 7.42 -2.88 9.44
CA GLY A 99 7.24 -1.43 9.63
C GLY A 99 8.10 -0.81 10.74
N SER A 100 9.14 -1.50 11.21
CA SER A 100 10.08 -0.97 12.22
C SER A 100 11.10 0.04 11.67
N GLY A 101 11.14 0.26 10.35
CA GLY A 101 11.98 1.28 9.73
C GLY A 101 11.72 2.67 10.32
N VAL A 102 12.75 3.51 10.39
CA VAL A 102 12.68 4.83 11.05
C VAL A 102 12.93 6.00 10.10
N VAL A 103 13.07 5.71 8.81
CA VAL A 103 13.41 6.71 7.77
C VAL A 103 12.30 6.92 6.73
N GLY A 104 11.15 6.25 6.87
CA GLY A 104 10.03 6.37 5.94
C GLY A 104 10.14 5.49 4.69
N GLY A 105 11.03 4.49 4.69
CA GLY A 105 11.34 3.69 3.50
C GLY A 105 10.17 2.82 3.01
N ALA A 106 9.20 2.55 3.88
CA ALA A 106 7.99 1.79 3.57
C ALA A 106 6.73 2.65 3.46
N ILE A 107 6.87 3.99 3.31
CA ILE A 107 5.73 4.89 3.10
C ILE A 107 5.28 4.79 1.63
N PRO A 108 4.00 4.48 1.34
CA PRO A 108 3.49 4.40 -0.02
C PRO A 108 3.16 5.79 -0.59
N ILE A 109 4.22 6.57 -0.86
CA ILE A 109 4.13 7.96 -1.35
C ILE A 109 3.44 8.09 -2.72
N TRP A 110 3.49 7.04 -3.54
CA TRP A 110 2.91 7.02 -4.89
C TRP A 110 1.64 6.18 -5.00
N GLY A 111 1.12 5.66 -3.88
CA GLY A 111 0.09 4.61 -3.90
C GLY A 111 0.66 3.25 -4.29
N GLY A 112 -0.14 2.42 -4.93
CA GLY A 112 0.30 1.13 -5.48
C GLY A 112 0.04 -0.07 -4.57
N ILE A 113 0.93 -1.06 -4.65
CA ILE A 113 0.83 -2.39 -3.99
C ILE A 113 1.80 -2.49 -2.82
#